data_AF-A0A7V3PQ34-F1
#
_entry.id   AF-A0A7V3PQ34-F1
#
_cell.length_a   1.000
_cell.length_b   1.000
_cell.length_c   1.000
_cell.angle_alpha   90.00
_cell.angle_beta   90.00
_cell.angle_gamma   90.00
#
_symmetry.space_group_name_H-M   'P 1'
#
loop_
_entity.id
_entity.type
_entity.pdbx_description
1 polymer ?
#
loop_
_entity_poly.entity_id
_entity_poly.type
_entity_poly.pdbx_seq_one_letter_code
_entity_poly.pdbx_strand_id
1 'polypeptide(L)'
;MRSGSHYSPAARRRPCQTGPQASSSHEGADGMKGANAGRAAGRDRPPSSSGGSQRRRVIVIGGGPAGMMAAGRAAECGARVLLLERTAHLGNKLLITGKSRCNLTNSAELEAFLLAFGANGKFLQGPFHRFFRDELLQLLGRFGLETKTERGGRIFPASDDARDVLRALGRYMGDAVEVRTEARVRALTMTGRGLRVLCEKDAYEAEAVILATGGASYPDTGSTGDGYELAQALGHTIVPLRPALVPLRVKEVELARRMQGLSLRNVRLTAFSCPADEINPEWTPARDCGRGIAGKRPKAPVIESRLGEMMMTHFGIGGPITLLLSLAVVDVLSRGPASVSIDLKPALSPEQLHQRLQRDFREH
;
A
#
# COMPACT_ATOMS: atom_id res chain seq x y z
N MET A 1 6.06 -40.17 37.46
CA MET A 1 5.11 -41.26 37.13
C MET A 1 3.81 -40.60 36.67
N ARG A 2 3.64 -40.38 35.37
CA ARG A 2 2.71 -41.06 34.43
C ARG A 2 1.22 -40.70 34.61
N SER A 3 0.73 -39.80 33.76
CA SER A 3 -0.49 -39.91 32.93
C SER A 3 -0.45 -38.71 31.97
N GLY A 4 -0.60 -38.76 30.65
CA GLY A 4 -1.14 -39.79 29.77
C GLY A 4 -2.26 -39.18 28.93
N SER A 5 -1.95 -38.31 27.96
CA SER A 5 -2.91 -37.96 26.88
C SER A 5 -2.18 -37.94 25.54
N HIS A 6 -2.52 -38.94 24.72
CA HIS A 6 -2.04 -39.09 23.35
C HIS A 6 -3.04 -38.43 22.40
N TYR A 7 -2.56 -37.48 21.59
CA TYR A 7 -3.27 -36.96 20.43
C TYR A 7 -2.59 -37.52 19.16
N SER A 8 -3.39 -38.10 18.28
CA SER A 8 -2.96 -38.78 17.05
C SER A 8 -3.15 -37.86 15.84
N PRO A 9 -2.21 -37.80 14.87
CA PRO A 9 -2.48 -37.21 13.56
C PRO A 9 -2.17 -38.18 12.41
N ALA A 10 -3.17 -38.54 11.61
CA ALA A 10 -2.93 -39.03 10.24
C ALA A 10 -4.21 -38.99 9.39
N ALA A 11 -4.27 -38.08 8.43
CA ALA A 11 -5.10 -38.23 7.24
C ALA A 11 -4.22 -38.02 6.00
N ARG A 12 -3.87 -39.13 5.36
CA ARG A 12 -3.08 -39.23 4.12
C ARG A 12 -3.93 -38.80 2.93
N ARG A 13 -3.45 -37.86 2.12
CA ARG A 13 -3.96 -37.63 0.75
C ARG A 13 -3.27 -38.59 -0.22
N ARG A 14 -4.05 -39.37 -0.98
CA ARG A 14 -3.58 -40.21 -2.09
C ARG A 14 -3.36 -39.36 -3.35
N PRO A 15 -2.36 -39.66 -4.19
CA PRO A 15 -2.17 -39.05 -5.50
C PRO A 15 -2.97 -39.82 -6.58
N CYS A 16 -3.53 -39.10 -7.54
CA CYS A 16 -4.21 -39.67 -8.70
C CYS A 16 -3.18 -39.98 -9.81
N GLN A 17 -3.28 -41.18 -10.38
CA GLN A 17 -2.39 -41.74 -11.39
C GLN A 17 -2.80 -41.36 -12.83
N THR A 18 -1.84 -41.60 -13.72
CA THR A 18 -1.70 -41.25 -15.15
C THR A 18 -2.34 -42.24 -16.16
N GLY A 19 -2.96 -41.68 -17.22
CA GLY A 19 -2.99 -42.12 -18.65
C GLY A 19 -3.70 -43.44 -19.06
N PRO A 20 -3.72 -43.83 -20.36
CA PRO A 20 -3.59 -43.06 -21.64
C PRO A 20 -4.52 -43.52 -22.81
N GLN A 21 -4.27 -42.98 -24.03
CA GLN A 21 -4.63 -43.43 -25.41
C GLN A 21 -5.98 -42.98 -26.02
N ALA A 22 -6.20 -42.82 -27.34
CA ALA A 22 -5.45 -42.48 -28.58
C ALA A 22 -6.47 -42.51 -29.77
N SER A 23 -6.04 -42.15 -30.99
CA SER A 23 -6.68 -42.26 -32.34
C SER A 23 -7.63 -41.12 -32.77
N SER A 24 -7.35 -40.29 -33.81
CA SER A 24 -7.24 -40.51 -35.29
C SER A 24 -8.54 -41.08 -35.88
N SER A 25 -9.14 -40.66 -37.00
CA SER A 25 -8.74 -39.96 -38.23
C SER A 25 -9.98 -39.80 -39.15
N HIS A 26 -9.83 -39.07 -40.27
CA HIS A 26 -10.60 -39.10 -41.53
C HIS A 26 -11.85 -38.22 -41.66
N GLU A 27 -11.83 -37.21 -42.55
CA GLU A 27 -12.22 -37.22 -44.00
C GLU A 27 -13.75 -37.28 -44.19
N GLY A 28 -14.41 -36.65 -45.15
CA GLY A 28 -14.09 -35.79 -46.29
C GLY A 28 -15.42 -35.07 -46.64
N ALA A 29 -15.38 -33.87 -47.20
CA ALA A 29 -15.43 -33.63 -48.65
C ALA A 29 -16.82 -33.83 -49.29
N ASP A 30 -17.19 -32.76 -49.98
CA ASP A 30 -18.02 -32.69 -51.18
C ASP A 30 -19.53 -32.82 -51.12
N GLY A 31 -20.15 -31.79 -51.69
CA GLY A 31 -21.05 -32.05 -52.81
C GLY A 31 -22.38 -31.32 -52.74
N MET A 32 -22.53 -30.38 -53.67
CA MET A 32 -23.61 -30.36 -54.66
C MET A 32 -24.42 -29.06 -54.72
N LYS A 33 -24.18 -28.40 -55.87
CA LYS A 33 -25.03 -27.55 -56.70
C LYS A 33 -26.53 -27.56 -56.40
N GLY A 34 -27.14 -26.38 -56.52
CA GLY A 34 -28.58 -26.24 -56.71
C GLY A 34 -29.02 -24.79 -56.87
N ALA A 35 -29.02 -24.30 -58.11
CA ALA A 35 -29.69 -23.07 -58.46
C ALA A 35 -31.21 -23.25 -58.36
N ASN A 36 -31.93 -22.29 -57.78
CA ASN A 36 -33.20 -21.86 -58.36
C ASN A 36 -33.63 -20.47 -57.91
N ALA A 37 -34.12 -19.72 -58.87
CA ALA A 37 -34.74 -18.41 -58.68
C ALA A 37 -36.13 -18.57 -58.07
N GLY A 38 -36.44 -17.73 -57.09
CA GLY A 38 -37.77 -17.60 -56.50
C GLY A 38 -38.01 -16.18 -56.03
N ARG A 39 -38.77 -15.41 -56.83
CA ARG A 39 -39.41 -14.17 -56.41
C ARG A 39 -40.48 -14.52 -55.36
N ALA A 40 -40.48 -13.82 -54.22
CA ALA A 40 -41.66 -13.17 -53.61
C ALA A 40 -41.43 -12.84 -52.13
N ALA A 41 -42.16 -11.81 -51.69
CA ALA A 41 -42.44 -11.40 -50.31
C ALA A 41 -41.35 -10.61 -49.60
N GLY A 42 -41.50 -9.27 -49.66
CA GLY A 42 -41.00 -8.38 -48.63
C GLY A 42 -41.55 -8.83 -47.28
N ARG A 43 -40.65 -9.29 -46.42
CA ARG A 43 -40.89 -9.44 -44.99
C ARG A 43 -40.25 -8.22 -44.33
N ASP A 44 -41.05 -7.47 -43.59
CA ASP A 44 -40.59 -6.52 -42.60
C ASP A 44 -39.48 -7.17 -41.78
N ARG A 45 -38.25 -6.66 -41.95
CA ARG A 45 -37.17 -6.99 -41.02
C ARG A 45 -37.57 -6.38 -39.67
N PRO A 46 -37.61 -7.16 -38.58
CA PRO A 46 -37.62 -6.55 -37.26
C PRO A 46 -36.38 -5.67 -37.15
N PRO A 47 -36.44 -4.55 -36.42
CA PRO A 47 -35.32 -3.63 -36.31
C PRO A 47 -34.09 -4.44 -35.91
N SER A 48 -33.06 -4.35 -36.75
CA SER A 48 -31.74 -4.89 -36.43
C SER A 48 -31.41 -4.43 -35.03
N SER A 49 -31.27 -5.39 -34.11
CA SER A 49 -30.62 -5.15 -32.84
C SER A 49 -29.23 -4.63 -33.17
N SER A 50 -29.11 -3.31 -33.21
CA SER A 50 -27.83 -2.66 -32.99
C SER A 50 -27.44 -3.10 -31.60
N GLY A 51 -26.66 -4.19 -31.55
CA GLY A 51 -25.86 -4.55 -30.40
C GLY A 51 -24.86 -3.42 -30.20
N GLY A 52 -25.36 -2.28 -29.70
CA GLY A 52 -24.54 -1.27 -29.11
C GLY A 52 -23.79 -2.01 -28.02
N SER A 53 -22.50 -2.23 -28.26
CA SER A 53 -21.56 -2.55 -27.21
C SER A 53 -21.81 -1.53 -26.11
N GLN A 54 -22.60 -1.90 -25.10
CA GLN A 54 -22.82 -1.06 -23.94
C GLN A 54 -21.42 -0.88 -23.37
N ARG A 55 -20.85 0.32 -23.53
CA ARG A 55 -19.51 0.62 -23.04
C ARG A 55 -19.46 0.20 -21.58
N ARG A 56 -18.56 -0.73 -21.27
CA ARG A 56 -18.45 -1.30 -19.93
C ARG A 56 -18.30 -0.19 -18.92
N ARG A 57 -19.25 -0.09 -17.99
CA ARG A 57 -19.21 0.93 -16.94
C ARG A 57 -18.34 0.44 -15.80
N VAL A 58 -17.22 1.12 -15.58
CA VAL A 58 -16.32 0.90 -14.46
C VAL A 58 -16.51 2.05 -13.47
N ILE A 59 -16.82 1.71 -12.22
CA ILE A 59 -16.90 2.71 -11.14
C ILE A 59 -15.64 2.63 -10.29
N VAL A 60 -14.97 3.76 -10.09
CA VAL A 60 -13.83 3.88 -9.19
C VAL A 60 -14.27 4.63 -7.95
N ILE A 61 -14.02 4.08 -6.76
CA ILE A 61 -14.46 4.67 -5.49
C ILE A 61 -13.24 5.17 -4.74
N GLY A 62 -13.12 6.49 -4.61
CA GLY A 62 -12.01 7.20 -3.98
C GLY A 62 -11.17 7.97 -5.00
N GLY A 63 -11.08 9.29 -4.81
CA GLY A 63 -10.33 10.25 -5.62
C GLY A 63 -8.89 10.47 -5.19
N GLY A 64 -8.26 9.47 -4.58
CA GLY A 64 -6.84 9.49 -4.25
C GLY A 64 -5.94 9.15 -5.45
N PRO A 65 -4.60 9.06 -5.25
CA PRO A 65 -3.66 8.72 -6.33
C PRO A 65 -4.00 7.38 -7.00
N ALA A 66 -4.32 6.34 -6.22
CA ALA A 66 -4.68 5.03 -6.76
C ALA A 66 -5.97 5.10 -7.61
N GLY A 67 -6.97 5.83 -7.16
CA GLY A 67 -8.25 5.98 -7.87
C GLY A 67 -8.10 6.78 -9.16
N MET A 68 -7.38 7.90 -9.12
CA MET A 68 -7.13 8.70 -10.33
C MET A 68 -6.32 7.92 -11.37
N MET A 69 -5.30 7.18 -10.92
CA MET A 69 -4.51 6.30 -11.81
C MET A 69 -5.36 5.19 -12.42
N ALA A 70 -6.20 4.53 -11.60
CA ALA A 70 -7.10 3.47 -12.05
C ALA A 70 -8.16 3.98 -13.02
N ALA A 71 -8.74 5.16 -12.74
CA ALA A 71 -9.76 5.77 -13.59
C ALA A 71 -9.20 6.18 -14.95
N GLY A 72 -8.07 6.89 -14.97
CA GLY A 72 -7.39 7.25 -16.23
C GLY A 72 -7.02 6.00 -17.03
N ARG A 73 -6.50 4.95 -16.38
CA ARG A 73 -6.12 3.73 -17.10
C ARG A 73 -7.33 2.96 -17.63
N ALA A 74 -8.42 2.88 -16.87
CA ALA A 74 -9.65 2.25 -17.33
C ALA A 74 -10.24 3.00 -18.54
N ALA A 75 -10.17 4.33 -18.54
CA ALA A 75 -10.58 5.17 -19.66
C ALA A 75 -9.69 4.96 -20.90
N GLU A 76 -8.36 4.90 -20.75
CA GLU A 76 -7.43 4.54 -21.84
C GLU A 76 -7.75 3.16 -22.45
N CYS A 77 -8.23 2.22 -21.63
CA CYS A 77 -8.69 0.90 -22.09
C CYS A 77 -10.09 0.91 -22.73
N GLY A 78 -10.73 2.08 -22.90
CA GLY A 78 -12.01 2.25 -23.57
C GLY A 78 -13.25 2.06 -22.69
N ALA A 79 -13.10 1.92 -21.37
CA ALA A 79 -14.23 1.83 -20.45
C ALA A 79 -14.94 3.18 -20.30
N ARG A 80 -16.24 3.15 -19.98
CA ARG A 80 -16.94 4.33 -19.47
C ARG A 80 -16.70 4.41 -17.97
N VAL A 81 -15.96 5.42 -17.53
CA VAL A 81 -15.51 5.51 -16.13
C VAL A 81 -16.28 6.58 -15.37
N LEU A 82 -16.75 6.22 -14.17
CA LEU A 82 -17.26 7.15 -13.17
C LEU A 82 -16.39 7.03 -11.90
N LEU A 83 -15.73 8.11 -11.52
CA LEU A 83 -15.00 8.22 -10.26
C LEU A 83 -15.88 8.92 -9.22
N LEU A 84 -16.09 8.26 -8.09
CA LEU A 84 -16.85 8.78 -6.95
C LEU A 84 -15.88 9.15 -5.82
N GLU A 85 -15.84 10.43 -5.46
CA GLU A 85 -15.08 10.96 -4.32
C GLU A 85 -16.05 11.49 -3.27
N ARG A 86 -15.82 11.14 -2.01
CA ARG A 86 -16.70 11.53 -0.91
C ARG A 86 -16.55 12.98 -0.48
N THR A 87 -15.39 13.58 -0.67
CA THR A 87 -15.08 14.96 -0.26
C THR A 87 -15.31 15.91 -1.43
N ALA A 88 -15.22 17.21 -1.19
CA ALA A 88 -15.37 18.24 -2.23
C ALA A 88 -14.21 18.26 -3.24
N HIS A 89 -13.05 17.68 -2.89
CA HIS A 89 -11.83 17.77 -3.69
C HIS A 89 -11.10 16.43 -3.78
N LEU A 90 -10.60 16.12 -4.97
CA LEU A 90 -9.72 14.97 -5.18
C LEU A 90 -8.38 15.17 -4.47
N GLY A 91 -7.74 14.07 -4.08
CA GLY A 91 -6.34 14.09 -3.67
C GLY A 91 -6.03 14.81 -2.35
N ASN A 92 -7.01 15.07 -1.47
CA ASN A 92 -6.79 15.77 -0.19
C ASN A 92 -5.59 15.23 0.60
N LYS A 93 -5.47 13.89 0.69
CA LYS A 93 -4.34 13.26 1.38
C LYS A 93 -3.01 13.39 0.61
N LEU A 94 -3.06 13.35 -0.71
CA LEU A 94 -1.90 13.56 -1.57
C LEU A 94 -1.31 14.96 -1.33
N LEU A 95 -2.17 15.99 -1.23
CA LEU A 95 -1.79 17.39 -1.03
C LEU A 95 -1.06 17.68 0.27
N ILE A 96 -1.20 16.84 1.30
CA ILE A 96 -0.50 17.03 2.58
C ILE A 96 0.78 16.17 2.69
N THR A 97 1.02 15.25 1.76
CA THR A 97 2.19 14.36 1.82
C THR A 97 3.49 15.13 1.56
N GLY A 98 4.58 14.67 2.19
CA GLY A 98 5.90 15.27 1.99
C GLY A 98 5.98 16.75 2.40
N LYS A 99 5.17 17.18 3.38
CA LYS A 99 4.98 18.59 3.78
C LYS A 99 4.45 19.45 2.62
N SER A 100 3.39 18.97 1.98
CA SER A 100 2.76 19.59 0.81
C SER A 100 3.61 19.65 -0.47
N ARG A 101 4.76 18.95 -0.48
CA ARG A 101 5.60 18.81 -1.66
C ARG A 101 5.28 17.55 -2.47
N CYS A 102 4.54 16.60 -1.91
CA CYS A 102 4.29 15.28 -2.47
C CYS A 102 5.56 14.45 -2.73
N ASN A 103 5.91 13.58 -1.76
CA ASN A 103 6.91 12.54 -1.99
C ASN A 103 6.29 11.45 -2.88
N LEU A 104 6.52 11.55 -4.19
CA LEU A 104 5.86 10.77 -5.25
C LEU A 104 6.20 9.29 -5.18
N THR A 105 7.49 8.99 -5.16
CA THR A 105 8.05 7.63 -5.25
C THR A 105 9.51 7.64 -4.75
N ASN A 106 10.24 6.53 -4.94
CA ASN A 106 11.63 6.39 -4.53
C ASN A 106 12.50 5.82 -5.66
N SER A 107 13.75 6.28 -5.73
CA SER A 107 14.75 5.88 -6.74
C SER A 107 15.42 4.53 -6.45
N ALA A 108 15.04 3.83 -5.38
CA ALA A 108 15.53 2.48 -5.13
C ALA A 108 15.15 1.53 -6.28
N GLU A 109 16.06 0.61 -6.59
CA GLU A 109 15.80 -0.46 -7.55
C GLU A 109 14.75 -1.43 -7.03
N LEU A 110 14.05 -2.12 -7.95
CA LEU A 110 12.84 -2.89 -7.65
C LEU A 110 13.01 -3.86 -6.48
N GLU A 111 14.11 -4.62 -6.45
CA GLU A 111 14.38 -5.58 -5.38
C GLU A 111 14.46 -4.89 -4.01
N ALA A 112 15.24 -3.81 -3.90
CA ALA A 112 15.38 -3.05 -2.67
C ALA A 112 14.07 -2.32 -2.29
N PHE A 113 13.33 -1.82 -3.28
CA PHE A 113 12.04 -1.16 -3.09
C PHE A 113 11.00 -2.11 -2.47
N LEU A 114 10.95 -3.35 -2.97
CA LEU A 114 10.04 -4.38 -2.48
C LEU A 114 10.28 -4.75 -1.02
N LEU A 115 11.52 -4.68 -0.53
CA LEU A 115 11.84 -4.96 0.86
C LEU A 115 11.08 -4.04 1.81
N ALA A 116 10.85 -2.76 1.45
CA ALA A 116 10.15 -1.78 2.28
C ALA A 116 8.70 -2.21 2.62
N PHE A 117 8.10 -3.08 1.78
CA PHE A 117 6.77 -3.63 1.98
C PHE A 117 6.76 -4.90 2.88
N GLY A 118 7.92 -5.34 3.36
CA GLY A 118 8.06 -6.49 4.24
C GLY A 118 7.51 -7.77 3.61
N ALA A 119 6.75 -8.55 4.39
CA ALA A 119 6.17 -9.81 3.91
C ALA A 119 5.24 -9.63 2.68
N ASN A 120 4.59 -8.47 2.55
CA ASN A 120 3.67 -8.16 1.46
C ASN A 120 4.39 -7.73 0.17
N GLY A 121 5.72 -7.54 0.19
CA GLY A 121 6.48 -7.21 -1.02
C GLY A 121 6.32 -8.26 -2.12
N LYS A 122 6.22 -9.54 -1.76
CA LYS A 122 6.00 -10.63 -2.74
C LYS A 122 4.72 -10.44 -3.57
N PHE A 123 3.64 -9.96 -2.95
CA PHE A 123 2.38 -9.68 -3.64
C PHE A 123 2.53 -8.57 -4.69
N LEU A 124 3.43 -7.61 -4.45
CA LEU A 124 3.64 -6.45 -5.31
C LEU A 124 4.62 -6.72 -6.47
N GLN A 125 5.27 -7.88 -6.53
CA GLN A 125 6.18 -8.21 -7.64
C GLN A 125 5.48 -8.12 -9.00
N GLY A 126 4.33 -8.78 -9.16
CA GLY A 126 3.59 -8.77 -10.41
C GLY A 126 3.17 -7.37 -10.88
N PRO A 127 2.49 -6.57 -10.01
CA PRO A 127 2.16 -5.19 -10.34
C PRO A 127 3.37 -4.32 -10.68
N PHE A 128 4.45 -4.36 -9.89
CA PHE A 128 5.61 -3.52 -10.14
C PHE A 128 6.43 -3.96 -11.36
N HIS A 129 6.42 -5.23 -11.76
CA HIS A 129 7.01 -5.61 -13.05
C HIS A 129 6.25 -5.07 -14.27
N ARG A 130 5.00 -4.61 -14.10
CA ARG A 130 4.18 -4.03 -15.19
C ARG A 130 4.17 -2.51 -15.17
N PHE A 131 4.23 -1.92 -13.99
CA PHE A 131 4.18 -0.47 -13.78
C PHE A 131 4.88 -0.12 -12.47
N PHE A 132 6.08 0.46 -12.56
CA PHE A 132 6.89 0.84 -11.42
C PHE A 132 7.17 2.36 -11.42
N ARG A 133 8.35 2.74 -10.94
CA ARG A 133 8.84 4.11 -10.85
C ARG A 133 8.98 4.74 -12.23
N ASP A 134 9.66 4.08 -13.16
CA ASP A 134 10.04 4.71 -14.42
C ASP A 134 8.81 4.95 -15.31
N GLU A 135 7.87 4.00 -15.35
CA GLU A 135 6.58 4.18 -16.02
C GLU A 135 5.73 5.28 -15.36
N LEU A 136 5.76 5.39 -14.02
CA LEU A 136 5.07 6.46 -13.30
C LEU A 136 5.64 7.84 -13.65
N LEU A 137 6.97 7.98 -13.63
CA LEU A 137 7.62 9.26 -13.95
C LEU A 137 7.39 9.63 -15.42
N GLN A 138 7.48 8.66 -16.34
CA GLN A 138 7.17 8.88 -17.75
C GLN A 138 5.71 9.31 -17.93
N LEU A 139 4.76 8.62 -17.29
CA LEU A 139 3.34 8.97 -17.35
C LEU A 139 3.10 10.41 -16.90
N LEU A 140 3.59 10.78 -15.71
CA LEU A 140 3.38 12.12 -15.16
C LEU A 140 4.12 13.18 -15.99
N GLY A 141 5.29 12.85 -16.53
CA GLY A 141 6.04 13.71 -17.46
C GLY A 141 5.27 14.03 -18.74
N ARG A 142 4.54 13.06 -19.31
CA ARG A 142 3.62 13.31 -20.46
C ARG A 142 2.54 14.35 -20.14
N PHE A 143 2.18 14.51 -18.86
CA PHE A 143 1.20 15.49 -18.39
C PHE A 143 1.84 16.74 -17.75
N GLY A 144 3.13 16.96 -18.04
CA GLY A 144 3.87 18.19 -17.72
C GLY A 144 4.42 18.24 -16.30
N LEU A 145 4.61 17.10 -15.63
CA LEU A 145 5.23 17.06 -14.31
C LEU A 145 6.73 16.76 -14.42
N GLU A 146 7.56 17.78 -14.18
CA GLU A 146 8.98 17.59 -13.94
C GLU A 146 9.23 17.11 -12.50
N THR A 147 10.26 16.29 -12.31
CA THR A 147 10.58 15.70 -11.00
C THR A 147 12.06 15.83 -10.68
N LYS A 148 12.39 15.78 -9.38
CA LYS A 148 13.76 15.80 -8.86
C LYS A 148 13.93 14.73 -7.78
N THR A 149 15.14 14.19 -7.71
CA THR A 149 15.52 13.20 -6.69
C THR A 149 16.29 13.90 -5.57
N GLU A 150 15.90 13.66 -4.32
CA GLU A 150 16.55 14.16 -3.11
C GLU A 150 17.27 13.03 -2.35
N ARG A 151 17.92 13.40 -1.24
CA ARG A 151 18.56 12.46 -0.29
C ARG A 151 17.63 11.31 0.09
N GLY A 152 18.20 10.11 0.17
CA GLY A 152 17.47 8.87 0.46
C GLY A 152 16.63 8.36 -0.71
N GLY A 153 16.89 8.86 -1.92
CA GLY A 153 16.21 8.45 -3.15
C GLY A 153 14.77 8.95 -3.26
N ARG A 154 14.34 9.89 -2.41
CA ARG A 154 12.96 10.41 -2.46
C ARG A 154 12.76 11.26 -3.70
N ILE A 155 11.67 11.05 -4.42
CA ILE A 155 11.39 11.79 -5.65
C ILE A 155 10.21 12.75 -5.41
N PHE A 156 10.42 14.01 -5.76
CA PHE A 156 9.46 15.11 -5.59
C PHE A 156 9.19 15.78 -6.95
N PRO A 157 8.07 16.49 -7.12
CA PRO A 157 7.93 17.46 -8.21
C PRO A 157 9.05 18.50 -8.13
N ALA A 158 9.57 18.92 -9.28
CA ALA A 158 10.66 19.90 -9.35
C ALA A 158 10.29 21.21 -8.63
N SER A 159 9.01 21.59 -8.70
CA SER A 159 8.39 22.75 -8.07
C SER A 159 8.23 22.70 -6.55
N ASP A 160 8.46 21.54 -5.92
CA ASP A 160 8.13 21.30 -4.50
C ASP A 160 6.63 21.49 -4.16
N ASP A 161 5.72 21.39 -5.14
CA ASP A 161 4.28 21.60 -4.92
C ASP A 161 3.44 20.36 -5.28
N ALA A 162 2.78 19.78 -4.28
CA ALA A 162 1.88 18.64 -4.46
C ALA A 162 0.71 18.93 -5.42
N ARG A 163 0.33 20.20 -5.60
CA ARG A 163 -0.75 20.60 -6.52
C ARG A 163 -0.37 20.35 -7.97
N ASP A 164 0.91 20.37 -8.33
CA ASP A 164 1.35 20.02 -9.69
C ASP A 164 1.12 18.54 -9.98
N VAL A 165 1.36 17.68 -8.99
CA VAL A 165 1.08 16.24 -9.09
C VAL A 165 -0.42 15.99 -9.27
N LEU A 166 -1.25 16.64 -8.46
CA LEU A 166 -2.70 16.52 -8.58
C LEU A 166 -3.20 17.01 -9.95
N ARG A 167 -2.66 18.13 -10.45
CA ARG A 167 -2.98 18.64 -11.79
C ARG A 167 -2.57 17.66 -12.89
N ALA A 168 -1.39 17.05 -12.81
CA ALA A 168 -0.94 16.05 -13.77
C ALA A 168 -1.86 14.81 -13.79
N LEU A 169 -2.26 14.32 -12.62
CA LEU A 169 -3.23 13.21 -12.50
C LEU A 169 -4.63 13.60 -13.03
N GLY A 170 -5.08 14.83 -12.77
CA GLY A 170 -6.32 15.36 -13.34
C GLY A 170 -6.30 15.42 -14.86
N ARG A 171 -5.21 15.93 -15.45
CA ARG A 171 -5.00 15.93 -16.92
C ARG A 171 -4.94 14.53 -17.50
N TYR A 172 -4.32 13.59 -16.78
CA TYR A 172 -4.27 12.19 -17.20
C TYR A 172 -5.66 11.56 -17.32
N MET A 173 -6.54 11.81 -16.35
CA MET A 173 -7.93 11.37 -16.45
C MET A 173 -8.67 12.06 -17.61
N GLY A 174 -8.49 13.38 -17.73
CA GLY A 174 -9.14 14.22 -18.76
C GLY A 174 -10.66 14.12 -18.72
N ASP A 175 -11.31 14.48 -19.84
CA ASP A 175 -12.77 14.43 -19.97
C ASP A 175 -13.32 13.00 -20.17
N ALA A 176 -12.43 12.01 -20.29
CA ALA A 176 -12.81 10.61 -20.47
C ALA A 176 -13.33 9.96 -19.17
N VAL A 177 -13.07 10.58 -18.02
CA VAL A 177 -13.53 10.13 -16.70
C VAL A 177 -14.58 11.10 -16.17
N GLU A 178 -15.79 10.60 -15.93
CA GLU A 178 -16.81 11.35 -15.20
C GLU A 178 -16.44 11.38 -13.72
N VAL A 179 -16.32 12.57 -13.11
CA VAL A 179 -16.00 12.71 -11.68
C VAL A 179 -17.21 13.26 -10.93
N ARG A 180 -17.56 12.62 -9.81
CA ARG A 180 -18.54 13.13 -8.85
C ARG A 180 -17.91 13.23 -7.47
N THR A 181 -17.73 14.45 -7.00
CA THR A 181 -17.33 14.78 -5.63
C THR A 181 -18.55 14.80 -4.71
N GLU A 182 -18.31 14.85 -3.40
CA GLU A 182 -19.37 14.80 -2.38
C GLU A 182 -20.30 13.58 -2.53
N ALA A 183 -19.78 12.51 -3.12
CA ALA A 183 -20.47 11.28 -3.45
C ALA A 183 -19.96 10.13 -2.58
N ARG A 184 -20.38 10.11 -1.30
CA ARG A 184 -20.02 9.04 -0.38
C ARG A 184 -20.77 7.75 -0.73
N VAL A 185 -20.03 6.71 -1.11
CA VAL A 185 -20.57 5.36 -1.29
C VAL A 185 -20.83 4.73 0.07
N ARG A 186 -22.03 4.18 0.25
CA ARG A 186 -22.52 3.58 1.50
C ARG A 186 -22.65 2.06 1.42
N ALA A 187 -22.92 1.52 0.23
CA ALA A 187 -23.02 0.07 0.05
C ALA A 187 -22.60 -0.36 -1.36
N LEU A 188 -22.07 -1.59 -1.42
CA LEU A 188 -21.84 -2.33 -2.64
C LEU A 188 -22.60 -3.65 -2.55
N THR A 189 -23.30 -4.02 -3.62
CA THR A 189 -24.05 -5.28 -3.68
C THR A 189 -23.85 -5.94 -5.02
N MET A 190 -23.54 -7.23 -5.02
CA MET A 190 -23.47 -8.03 -6.25
C MET A 190 -24.87 -8.14 -6.86
N THR A 191 -24.96 -7.93 -8.17
CA THR A 191 -26.17 -8.15 -8.95
C THR A 191 -25.91 -9.26 -9.97
N GLY A 192 -26.95 -9.79 -10.62
CA GLY A 192 -26.79 -10.85 -11.63
C GLY A 192 -25.96 -10.46 -12.86
N ARG A 193 -25.63 -9.17 -13.04
CA ARG A 193 -24.88 -8.64 -14.19
C ARG A 193 -23.69 -7.74 -13.81
N GLY A 194 -23.35 -7.62 -12.52
CA GLY A 194 -22.30 -6.72 -12.06
C GLY A 194 -22.46 -6.34 -10.58
N LEU A 195 -22.32 -5.06 -10.28
CA LEU A 195 -22.44 -4.49 -8.95
C LEU A 195 -23.36 -3.27 -8.96
N ARG A 196 -24.17 -3.14 -7.92
CA ARG A 196 -24.87 -1.91 -7.59
C ARG A 196 -24.08 -1.12 -6.55
N VAL A 197 -23.84 0.14 -6.85
CA VAL A 197 -23.12 1.11 -6.01
C VAL A 197 -24.13 2.11 -5.46
N LEU A 198 -24.39 2.05 -4.16
CA LEU A 198 -25.30 2.96 -3.47
C LEU A 198 -24.52 4.10 -2.82
N CYS A 199 -24.83 5.33 -3.24
CA CYS A 199 -24.40 6.56 -2.59
C CYS A 199 -25.51 7.11 -1.69
N GLU A 200 -25.23 8.21 -0.97
CA GLU A 200 -26.24 8.85 -0.11
C GLU A 200 -27.47 9.36 -0.88
N LYS A 201 -27.28 9.83 -2.12
CA LYS A 201 -28.33 10.46 -2.92
C LYS A 201 -28.68 9.68 -4.19
N ASP A 202 -27.77 8.84 -4.67
CA ASP A 202 -27.85 8.19 -5.98
C ASP A 202 -27.49 6.71 -5.90
N ALA A 203 -27.90 5.95 -6.91
CA ALA A 203 -27.44 4.58 -7.12
C ALA A 203 -26.98 4.40 -8.56
N TYR A 204 -25.92 3.61 -8.73
CA TYR A 204 -25.32 3.33 -10.03
C TYR A 204 -25.15 1.83 -10.22
N GLU A 205 -25.36 1.34 -11.44
CA GLU A 205 -24.98 -0.02 -11.85
C GLU A 205 -23.59 0.04 -12.48
N ALA A 206 -22.77 -0.98 -12.23
CA ALA A 206 -21.44 -1.12 -12.80
C ALA A 206 -21.14 -2.57 -13.16
N GLU A 207 -20.38 -2.80 -14.22
CA GLU A 207 -19.88 -4.15 -14.52
C GLU A 207 -18.68 -4.50 -13.64
N ALA A 208 -17.90 -3.47 -13.26
CA ALA A 208 -16.77 -3.61 -12.36
C ALA A 208 -16.63 -2.39 -11.45
N VAL A 209 -16.15 -2.63 -10.24
CA VAL A 209 -15.86 -1.60 -9.24
C VAL A 209 -14.40 -1.70 -8.81
N ILE A 210 -13.70 -0.56 -8.76
CA ILE A 210 -12.35 -0.45 -8.21
C ILE A 210 -12.45 0.31 -6.88
N LEU A 211 -12.17 -0.39 -5.78
CA LEU A 211 -12.11 0.21 -4.44
C LEU A 211 -10.73 0.86 -4.20
N ALA A 212 -10.69 2.19 -4.14
CA ALA A 212 -9.50 3.01 -3.96
C ALA A 212 -9.67 4.07 -2.85
N THR A 213 -10.43 3.74 -1.80
CA THR A 213 -10.85 4.65 -0.72
C THR A 213 -9.76 4.99 0.32
N GLY A 214 -8.54 4.46 0.12
CA GLY A 214 -7.43 4.65 1.05
C GLY A 214 -7.55 3.78 2.30
N GLY A 215 -6.96 4.26 3.40
CA GLY A 215 -6.97 3.57 4.70
C GLY A 215 -7.87 4.25 5.74
N ALA A 216 -7.43 4.23 6.99
CA ALA A 216 -8.12 4.87 8.12
C ALA A 216 -7.29 5.95 8.85
N SER A 217 -6.18 6.41 8.26
CA SER A 217 -5.36 7.49 8.85
C SER A 217 -5.70 8.85 8.26
N TYR A 218 -5.56 9.94 9.03
CA TYR A 218 -5.95 11.30 8.60
C TYR A 218 -7.40 11.33 8.07
N PRO A 219 -8.41 10.99 8.90
CA PRO A 219 -9.81 10.86 8.46
C PRO A 219 -10.38 12.12 7.82
N ASP A 220 -9.91 13.31 8.23
CA ASP A 220 -10.31 14.60 7.64
C ASP A 220 -9.96 14.72 6.15
N THR A 221 -9.03 13.90 5.66
CA THR A 221 -8.70 13.81 4.23
C THR A 221 -9.66 12.90 3.44
N GLY A 222 -10.64 12.29 4.10
CA GLY A 222 -11.63 11.38 3.52
C GLY A 222 -11.34 9.89 3.75
N SER A 223 -10.11 9.51 4.12
CA SER A 223 -9.78 8.10 4.37
C SER A 223 -10.17 7.67 5.79
N THR A 224 -11.44 7.27 5.96
CA THR A 224 -12.06 6.90 7.25
C THR A 224 -12.24 5.39 7.45
N GLY A 225 -11.77 4.56 6.51
CA GLY A 225 -11.96 3.11 6.57
C GLY A 225 -13.23 2.57 5.92
N ASP A 226 -14.06 3.41 5.27
CA ASP A 226 -15.30 2.99 4.59
C ASP A 226 -15.06 1.82 3.60
N GLY A 227 -13.91 1.78 2.92
CA GLY A 227 -13.57 0.69 2.00
C GLY A 227 -13.44 -0.68 2.65
N TYR A 228 -13.07 -0.74 3.93
CA TYR A 228 -12.97 -2.01 4.65
C TYR A 228 -14.36 -2.61 4.88
N GLU A 229 -15.32 -1.78 5.28
CA GLU A 229 -16.72 -2.19 5.46
C GLU A 229 -17.34 -2.64 4.14
N LEU A 230 -17.12 -1.88 3.05
CA LEU A 230 -17.59 -2.24 1.71
C LEU A 230 -17.00 -3.58 1.23
N ALA A 231 -15.70 -3.81 1.42
CA ALA A 231 -15.07 -5.06 1.06
C ALA A 231 -15.56 -6.23 1.92
N GLN A 232 -15.74 -6.02 3.22
CA GLN A 232 -16.27 -7.03 4.14
C GLN A 232 -17.70 -7.45 3.79
N ALA A 233 -18.56 -6.50 3.40
CA ALA A 233 -19.92 -6.78 2.94
C ALA A 233 -19.96 -7.67 1.67
N LEU A 234 -18.90 -7.66 0.87
CA LEU A 234 -18.73 -8.53 -0.30
C LEU A 234 -18.05 -9.88 0.04
N GLY A 235 -17.81 -10.15 1.32
CA GLY A 235 -17.25 -11.42 1.81
C GLY A 235 -15.72 -11.46 1.95
N HIS A 236 -15.03 -10.32 1.79
CA HIS A 236 -13.58 -10.27 2.03
C HIS A 236 -13.22 -10.26 3.52
N THR A 237 -12.10 -10.89 3.88
CA THR A 237 -11.52 -10.79 5.22
C THR A 237 -10.72 -9.51 5.36
N ILE A 238 -11.03 -8.73 6.39
CA ILE A 238 -10.24 -7.55 6.78
C ILE A 238 -9.24 -7.95 7.85
N VAL A 239 -7.94 -7.82 7.54
CA VAL A 239 -6.90 -8.01 8.56
C VAL A 239 -6.98 -6.89 9.61
N PRO A 240 -6.65 -7.17 10.89
CA PRO A 240 -6.69 -6.15 11.93
C PRO A 240 -5.90 -4.90 11.54
N LEU A 241 -6.58 -3.75 11.59
CA LEU A 241 -5.98 -2.46 11.28
C LEU A 241 -5.00 -2.08 12.38
N ARG A 242 -3.82 -1.62 11.98
CA ARG A 242 -2.74 -1.24 12.89
C ARG A 242 -2.14 0.09 12.45
N PRO A 243 -1.88 1.02 13.39
CA PRO A 243 -1.17 2.24 13.05
C PRO A 243 0.28 1.92 12.64
N ALA A 244 0.77 2.64 11.63
CA ALA A 244 2.13 2.53 11.12
C ALA A 244 2.63 3.92 10.73
N LEU A 245 3.96 4.13 10.78
CA LEU A 245 4.58 5.44 10.59
C LEU A 245 4.02 6.48 11.57
N VAL A 246 3.88 6.08 12.84
CA VAL A 246 3.37 6.93 13.92
C VAL A 246 4.45 7.20 14.97
N PRO A 247 4.45 8.37 15.61
CA PRO A 247 5.23 8.59 16.83
C PRO A 247 4.87 7.57 17.91
N LEU A 248 5.80 7.30 18.82
CA LEU A 248 5.58 6.37 19.93
C LEU A 248 5.43 7.13 21.24
N ARG A 249 4.36 6.81 21.97
CA ARG A 249 4.19 7.23 23.35
C ARG A 249 5.04 6.33 24.25
N VAL A 250 5.77 6.93 25.19
CA VAL A 250 6.60 6.21 26.15
C VAL A 250 5.96 6.27 27.55
N LYS A 251 6.38 5.40 28.47
CA LYS A 251 5.94 5.44 29.87
C LYS A 251 6.53 6.67 30.58
N GLU A 252 7.78 7.00 30.26
CA GLU A 252 8.58 8.10 30.80
C GLU A 252 8.16 9.46 30.19
N VAL A 253 6.86 9.76 30.16
CA VAL A 253 6.29 10.95 29.50
C VAL A 253 6.92 12.25 30.02
N GLU A 254 7.13 12.37 31.34
CA GLU A 254 7.72 13.57 31.94
C GLU A 254 9.16 13.81 31.47
N LEU A 255 9.94 12.74 31.32
CA LEU A 255 11.30 12.82 30.79
C LEU A 255 11.28 13.24 29.31
N ALA A 256 10.40 12.63 28.51
CA ALA A 256 10.24 13.00 27.10
C ALA A 256 9.82 14.48 26.94
N ARG A 257 8.88 14.94 27.77
CA ARG A 257 8.40 16.34 27.79
C ARG A 257 9.52 17.33 28.14
N ARG A 258 10.34 17.02 29.14
CA ARG A 258 11.50 17.87 29.51
C ARG A 258 12.52 18.03 28.38
N MET A 259 12.58 17.06 27.46
CA MET A 259 13.46 17.08 26.30
C MET A 259 12.74 17.47 25.00
N GLN A 260 11.46 17.89 25.07
CA GLN A 260 10.66 18.15 23.88
C GLN A 260 11.36 19.11 22.91
N GLY A 261 11.32 18.77 21.62
CA GLY A 261 11.94 19.56 20.57
C GLY A 261 13.41 19.23 20.32
N LEU A 262 14.06 18.46 21.21
CA LEU A 262 15.40 17.95 20.98
C LEU A 262 15.41 17.01 19.77
N SER A 263 16.21 17.36 18.76
CA SER A 263 16.50 16.51 17.61
C SER A 263 17.82 15.79 17.84
N LEU A 264 17.77 14.46 17.77
CA LEU A 264 18.93 13.59 17.89
C LEU A 264 19.32 13.09 16.51
N ARG A 265 20.58 13.30 16.13
CA ARG A 265 21.14 12.89 14.84
C ARG A 265 22.25 11.87 15.04
N ASN A 266 22.37 10.94 14.10
CA ASN A 266 23.35 9.86 14.14
C ASN A 266 23.24 8.99 15.40
N VAL A 267 22.01 8.74 15.84
CA VAL A 267 21.71 7.87 16.99
C VAL A 267 21.15 6.54 16.51
N ARG A 268 21.35 5.49 17.30
CA ARG A 268 20.76 4.18 17.03
C ARG A 268 19.59 3.94 17.97
N LEU A 269 18.42 3.73 17.39
CA LEU A 269 17.21 3.37 18.10
C LEU A 269 16.94 1.88 17.89
N THR A 270 16.88 1.12 18.97
CA THR A 270 16.61 -0.33 18.95
C THR A 270 15.37 -0.63 19.76
N ALA A 271 14.44 -1.39 19.18
CA ALA A 271 13.22 -1.85 19.84
C ALA A 271 13.37 -3.29 20.33
N PHE A 272 12.84 -3.58 21.51
CA PHE A 272 12.94 -4.87 22.21
C PHE A 272 11.56 -5.36 22.65
N SER A 273 11.37 -6.68 22.65
CA SER A 273 10.14 -7.37 23.08
C SER A 273 10.19 -7.81 24.55
N CYS A 274 10.81 -7.01 25.41
CA CYS A 274 10.94 -7.24 26.84
C CYS A 274 10.74 -5.91 27.61
N PRO A 275 10.51 -5.95 28.93
CA PRO A 275 10.58 -4.77 29.80
C PRO A 275 11.91 -4.02 29.69
N ALA A 276 11.88 -2.70 29.92
CA ALA A 276 13.03 -1.83 29.69
C ALA A 276 14.21 -2.12 30.63
N ASP A 277 13.91 -2.56 31.86
CA ASP A 277 14.86 -2.98 32.89
C ASP A 277 15.54 -4.33 32.59
N GLU A 278 15.01 -5.09 31.63
CA GLU A 278 15.59 -6.35 31.16
C GLU A 278 16.47 -6.17 29.91
N ILE A 279 16.57 -4.96 29.35
CA ILE A 279 17.40 -4.71 28.17
C ILE A 279 18.88 -4.88 28.53
N ASN A 280 19.57 -5.83 27.89
CA ASN A 280 21.03 -5.83 27.82
C ASN A 280 21.50 -5.00 26.61
N PRO A 281 22.26 -3.90 26.81
CA PRO A 281 22.80 -3.08 25.73
C PRO A 281 23.63 -3.84 24.70
N GLU A 282 24.29 -4.95 25.08
CA GLU A 282 25.10 -5.80 24.18
C GLU A 282 24.26 -6.46 23.08
N TRP A 283 22.95 -6.56 23.26
CA TRP A 283 22.05 -7.06 22.21
C TRP A 283 21.81 -6.05 21.09
N THR A 284 22.23 -4.79 21.27
CA THR A 284 22.06 -3.74 20.27
C THR A 284 22.82 -4.10 18.98
N PRO A 285 22.12 -4.28 17.85
CA PRO A 285 22.77 -4.61 16.59
C PRO A 285 23.65 -3.45 16.10
N ALA A 286 24.87 -3.75 15.64
CA ALA A 286 25.76 -2.74 15.06
C ALA A 286 25.24 -2.18 13.71
N ARG A 287 24.33 -2.89 13.06
CA ARG A 287 23.76 -2.55 11.75
C ARG A 287 22.25 -2.48 11.84
N ASP A 288 21.64 -1.82 10.87
CA ASP A 288 20.19 -1.79 10.78
C ASP A 288 19.63 -3.19 10.55
N CYS A 289 18.47 -3.46 11.15
CA CYS A 289 17.76 -4.71 10.99
C CYS A 289 16.26 -4.49 11.17
N GLY A 290 15.45 -5.30 10.49
CA GLY A 290 13.99 -5.18 10.53
C GLY A 290 13.36 -5.06 9.15
N ARG A 291 12.11 -4.60 9.11
CA ARG A 291 11.33 -4.45 7.87
C ARG A 291 12.03 -3.53 6.87
N GLY A 292 12.17 -3.93 5.62
CA GLY A 292 12.86 -3.09 4.62
C GLY A 292 14.38 -3.14 4.67
N ILE A 293 14.97 -3.98 5.53
CA ILE A 293 16.41 -4.25 5.53
C ILE A 293 16.65 -5.66 5.02
N ALA A 294 17.59 -5.79 4.08
CA ALA A 294 18.04 -7.08 3.59
C ALA A 294 18.75 -7.87 4.69
N GLY A 295 18.60 -9.19 4.68
CA GLY A 295 19.28 -10.10 5.60
C GLY A 295 18.33 -10.84 6.54
N LYS A 296 18.93 -11.53 7.52
CA LYS A 296 18.18 -12.32 8.50
C LYS A 296 17.46 -11.41 9.49
N ARG A 297 16.28 -11.84 9.94
CA ARG A 297 15.57 -11.18 11.04
C ARG A 297 16.44 -11.22 12.31
N PRO A 298 16.39 -10.17 13.14
CA PRO A 298 17.08 -10.18 14.42
C PRO A 298 16.53 -11.31 15.31
N LYS A 299 17.36 -11.80 16.22
CA LYS A 299 16.95 -12.77 17.24
C LYS A 299 16.25 -12.02 18.38
N ALA A 300 15.22 -12.64 18.95
CA ALA A 300 14.59 -12.14 20.16
C ALA A 300 15.65 -11.95 21.28
N PRO A 301 15.52 -10.92 22.13
CA PRO A 301 14.37 -10.00 22.23
C PRO A 301 14.43 -8.79 21.29
N VAL A 302 15.41 -8.69 20.39
CA VAL A 302 15.51 -7.57 19.44
C VAL A 302 14.43 -7.65 18.37
N ILE A 303 13.69 -6.56 18.19
CA ILE A 303 12.61 -6.42 17.20
C ILE A 303 13.17 -5.81 15.91
N GLU A 304 13.68 -4.59 16.00
CA GLU A 304 14.27 -3.80 14.91
C GLU A 304 15.32 -2.84 15.47
N SER A 305 16.31 -2.46 14.65
CA SER A 305 17.30 -1.42 14.98
C SER A 305 17.55 -0.52 13.79
N ARG A 306 17.66 0.79 14.04
CA ARG A 306 17.83 1.82 13.02
C ARG A 306 18.81 2.89 13.46
N LEU A 307 19.78 3.19 12.60
CA LEU A 307 20.62 4.37 12.72
C LEU A 307 19.96 5.55 11.99
N GLY A 308 19.94 6.72 12.61
CA GLY A 308 19.54 7.93 11.92
C GLY A 308 19.10 9.05 12.83
N GLU A 309 18.00 9.69 12.45
CA GLU A 309 17.45 10.86 13.12
C GLU A 309 16.15 10.51 13.83
N MET A 310 16.05 10.95 15.09
CA MET A 310 14.83 10.93 15.88
C MET A 310 14.64 12.27 16.60
N MET A 311 13.50 12.45 17.23
CA MET A 311 13.21 13.63 18.04
C MET A 311 12.38 13.27 19.26
N MET A 312 12.56 14.05 20.33
CA MET A 312 11.75 13.96 21.53
C MET A 312 10.49 14.80 21.36
N THR A 313 9.34 14.21 21.69
CA THR A 313 8.03 14.86 21.66
C THR A 313 7.51 15.06 23.08
N HIS A 314 6.44 15.85 23.25
CA HIS A 314 5.80 16.07 24.54
C HIS A 314 5.19 14.81 25.19
N PHE A 315 5.09 13.71 24.44
CA PHE A 315 4.52 12.44 24.91
C PHE A 315 5.46 11.23 24.73
N GLY A 316 6.62 11.40 24.11
CA GLY A 316 7.52 10.30 23.81
C GLY A 316 8.52 10.62 22.71
N ILE A 317 8.56 9.77 21.70
CA ILE A 317 9.58 9.83 20.64
C ILE A 317 8.94 9.84 19.26
N GLY A 318 9.61 10.50 18.32
CA GLY A 318 9.21 10.61 16.93
C GLY A 318 10.41 10.77 16.00
N GLY A 319 10.15 11.24 14.79
CA GLY A 319 11.18 11.40 13.78
C GLY A 319 11.45 10.12 12.97
N PRO A 320 12.22 10.21 11.88
CA PRO A 320 12.29 9.19 10.83
C PRO A 320 12.48 7.76 11.32
N ILE A 321 13.49 7.50 12.15
CA ILE A 321 13.79 6.13 12.58
C ILE A 321 12.71 5.56 13.52
N THR A 322 12.09 6.40 14.35
CA THR A 322 10.95 6.01 15.18
C THR A 322 9.73 5.66 14.33
N LEU A 323 9.44 6.43 13.29
CA LEU A 323 8.31 6.14 12.40
C LEU A 323 8.51 4.81 11.67
N LEU A 324 9.74 4.53 11.21
CA LEU A 324 10.07 3.29 10.50
C LEU A 324 9.83 2.03 11.35
N LEU A 325 10.23 2.06 12.63
CA LEU A 325 10.06 0.91 13.53
C LEU A 325 8.67 0.82 14.17
N SER A 326 7.84 1.87 14.06
CA SER A 326 6.61 2.00 14.86
C SER A 326 5.66 0.82 14.66
N LEU A 327 5.55 0.29 13.44
CA LEU A 327 4.66 -0.84 13.15
C LEU A 327 5.12 -2.12 13.86
N ALA A 328 6.44 -2.38 13.88
CA ALA A 328 6.97 -3.56 14.56
C ALA A 328 6.77 -3.47 16.08
N VAL A 329 6.88 -2.26 16.65
CA VAL A 329 6.54 -2.01 18.06
C VAL A 329 5.05 -2.24 18.33
N VAL A 330 4.16 -1.72 17.49
CA VAL A 330 2.70 -1.95 17.60
C VAL A 330 2.37 -3.44 17.56
N ASP A 331 3.04 -4.21 16.71
CA ASP A 331 2.84 -5.66 16.61
C ASP A 331 3.21 -6.39 17.88
N VAL A 332 4.32 -6.01 18.52
CA VAL A 332 4.76 -6.60 19.79
C VAL A 332 3.86 -6.17 20.95
N LEU A 333 3.46 -4.89 21.00
CA LEU A 333 2.55 -4.38 22.03
C LEU A 333 1.21 -5.13 22.09
N SER A 334 0.76 -5.71 20.97
CA SER A 334 -0.45 -6.54 20.95
C SER A 334 -0.31 -7.89 21.69
N ARG A 335 0.92 -8.28 22.07
CA ARG A 335 1.25 -9.59 22.63
C ARG A 335 2.01 -9.53 23.95
N GLY A 336 2.60 -8.38 24.28
CA GLY A 336 3.46 -8.22 25.45
C GLY A 336 4.12 -6.84 25.51
N PRO A 337 5.08 -6.65 26.43
CA PRO A 337 5.79 -5.38 26.55
C PRO A 337 6.68 -5.13 25.34
N ALA A 338 6.78 -3.85 24.96
CA ALA A 338 7.76 -3.37 24.01
C ALA A 338 8.50 -2.18 24.61
N SER A 339 9.82 -2.20 24.51
CA SER A 339 10.71 -1.17 25.04
C SER A 339 11.68 -0.72 23.97
N VAL A 340 12.34 0.42 24.17
CA VAL A 340 13.34 0.94 23.25
C VAL A 340 14.60 1.36 23.99
N SER A 341 15.75 1.21 23.35
CA SER A 341 17.02 1.78 23.77
C SER A 341 17.52 2.77 22.73
N ILE A 342 18.09 3.87 23.20
CA ILE A 342 18.69 4.93 22.38
C ILE A 342 20.19 4.95 22.66
N ASP A 343 20.97 4.52 21.69
CA ASP A 343 22.42 4.72 21.70
C ASP A 343 22.74 6.07 21.04
N LEU A 344 23.24 6.99 21.86
CA LEU A 344 23.58 8.36 21.47
C LEU A 344 24.91 8.47 20.73
N LYS A 345 25.78 7.45 20.82
CA LYS A 345 27.12 7.43 20.23
C LYS A 345 27.43 6.08 19.59
N PRO A 346 26.63 5.61 18.62
CA PRO A 346 26.76 4.27 18.03
C PRO A 346 28.04 4.06 17.20
N ALA A 347 28.84 5.10 17.00
CA ALA A 347 30.13 5.04 16.33
C ALA A 347 31.30 4.77 17.31
N LEU A 348 31.05 4.74 18.62
CA LEU A 348 32.09 4.55 19.64
C LEU A 348 31.77 3.30 20.46
N SER A 349 32.78 2.46 20.69
CA SER A 349 32.67 1.43 21.73
C SER A 349 32.62 2.07 23.13
N PRO A 350 32.12 1.36 24.16
CA PRO A 350 32.17 1.83 25.54
C PRO A 350 33.59 2.24 25.98
N GLU A 351 34.61 1.48 25.59
CA GLU A 351 36.02 1.75 25.90
C GLU A 351 36.51 3.03 25.21
N GLN A 352 36.16 3.21 23.93
CA GLN A 352 36.52 4.41 23.17
C GLN A 352 35.83 5.66 23.74
N LEU A 353 34.55 5.54 24.11
CA LEU A 353 33.81 6.63 24.74
C LEU A 353 34.42 6.97 26.10
N HIS A 354 34.77 5.97 26.91
CA HIS A 354 35.43 6.17 28.20
C HIS A 354 36.77 6.89 28.03
N GLN A 355 37.64 6.41 27.15
CA GLN A 355 38.94 7.06 26.88
C GLN A 355 38.78 8.49 26.40
N ARG A 356 37.78 8.77 25.56
CA ARG A 356 37.49 10.12 25.09
C ARG A 356 37.06 11.04 26.23
N LEU A 357 36.14 10.59 27.08
CA LEU A 357 35.72 11.35 28.27
C LEU A 357 36.89 11.61 29.21
N GLN A 358 37.75 10.62 29.46
CA GLN A 358 38.94 10.79 30.31
C GLN A 358 39.96 11.77 29.73
N ARG A 359 40.02 11.92 28.41
CA ARG A 359 40.84 12.97 27.80
C ARG A 359 40.18 14.34 27.98
N ASP A 360 38.90 14.46 27.65
CA ASP A 360 38.17 15.73 27.74
C ASP A 360 38.16 16.28 29.19
N PHE A 361 38.07 15.41 30.21
CA PHE A 361 38.19 15.80 31.63
C PHE A 361 39.60 16.14 32.12
N ARG A 362 40.64 15.80 31.36
CA ARG A 362 42.02 16.21 31.69
C ARG A 362 42.43 17.51 31.01
N GLU A 363 41.72 17.88 29.95
CA GLU A 363 41.95 19.12 29.18
C GLU A 363 41.21 20.34 29.78
N HIS A 364 40.28 20.11 30.71
CA HIS A 364 39.51 21.10 31.46
C HIS A 364 39.62 20.84 32.96
#